data_AF-A0A1Y1CNJ8-F1
#
_entry.id   AF-A0A1Y1CNJ8-F1
#
_cell.length_a   1.000
_cell.length_b   1.000
_cell.length_c   1.000
_cell.angle_alpha   90.00
_cell.angle_beta   90.00
_cell.angle_gamma   90.00
#
_symmetry.space_group_name_H-M   'P 1'
#
loop_
_entity.id
_entity.type
_entity.pdbx_description
1 polymer ?
#
loop_
_entity_poly.entity_id
_entity_poly.type
_entity_poly.pdbx_seq_one_letter_code
_entity_poly.pdbx_strand_id
1 'polypeptide(L)' 'MGIPPIIEQDIMRITHKDTSKDLIRKGRDLERIVLARALAYKAEHLIIVDDTRTIVFE' A
#
# COMPACT_ATOMS: atom_id res chain seq x y z
N MET A 1 17.65 -9.00 -8.35
CA MET A 1 16.30 -9.15 -7.77
C MET A 1 15.80 -7.76 -7.44
N GLY A 2 14.95 -7.18 -8.30
CA GLY A 2 14.48 -5.80 -8.17
C GLY A 2 13.23 -5.69 -7.29
N ILE A 3 12.88 -4.46 -6.90
CA ILE A 3 11.61 -4.17 -6.21
C ILE A 3 10.49 -4.41 -7.23
N PRO A 4 9.43 -5.16 -6.89
CA PRO A 4 8.30 -5.37 -7.80
C PRO A 4 7.53 -4.05 -8.06
N PRO A 5 6.78 -3.95 -9.17
CA PRO A 5 5.97 -2.79 -9.48
C PRO A 5 4.98 -2.46 -8.36
N ILE A 6 4.88 -1.17 -8.03
CA ILE A 6 4.00 -0.67 -6.96
C ILE A 6 2.57 -0.59 -7.48
N ILE A 7 1.60 -1.04 -6.68
CA ILE A 7 0.16 -1.01 -7.02
C ILE A 7 -0.56 0.11 -6.26
N GLU A 8 -0.41 0.14 -4.94
CA GLU A 8 -1.07 1.11 -4.05
C GLU A 8 -0.09 1.52 -2.96
N GLN A 9 -0.08 2.80 -2.60
CA GLN A 9 0.65 3.33 -1.46
C GLN A 9 -0.18 4.40 -0.78
N ASP A 10 -0.03 4.48 0.54
CA ASP A 10 -0.65 5.53 1.33
C ASP A 10 0.25 5.85 2.52
N ILE A 11 -0.06 6.94 3.21
CA ILE A 11 0.69 7.45 4.35
C ILE A 11 -0.24 7.59 5.55
N MET A 12 0.37 7.60 6.73
CA MET A 12 -0.31 8.02 7.95
C MET A 12 0.57 8.99 8.73
N ARG A 13 -0.08 10.01 9.32
CA ARG A 13 0.60 10.99 10.17
C ARG A 13 1.06 10.36 11.49
N ILE A 14 2.29 10.69 11.86
CA ILE A 14 2.89 10.39 13.16
C ILE A 14 3.26 11.68 13.89
N THR A 15 3.51 11.58 15.18
CA THR A 15 3.93 12.68 16.04
C THR A 15 5.12 12.25 16.89
N HIS A 16 5.84 13.22 17.47
CA HIS A 16 6.94 12.96 18.41
C HIS A 16 6.53 12.17 19.66
N LYS A 17 5.22 12.04 19.94
CA LYS A 17 4.69 11.28 21.07
C LYS A 17 4.50 9.80 20.76
N ASP A 18 4.58 9.40 19.49
CA ASP A 18 4.38 8.01 19.09
C ASP A 18 5.59 7.16 19.49
N THR A 19 5.35 6.15 20.31
CA THR A 19 6.36 5.16 20.65
C THR A 19 6.53 4.16 19.50
N SER A 20 7.60 3.36 19.51
CA SER A 20 7.77 2.28 18.52
C SER A 20 6.59 1.31 18.48
N LYS A 21 5.92 1.07 19.62
CA LYS A 21 4.70 0.23 19.66
C LYS A 21 3.53 0.90 18.96
N ASP A 22 3.38 2.22 19.08
CA ASP A 22 2.37 2.98 18.37
C ASP A 22 2.62 2.97 16.87
N LEU A 23 3.89 3.10 16.45
CA LEU A 23 4.27 3.01 15.03
C LEU A 23 3.94 1.64 14.44
N ILE A 24 4.19 0.54 15.16
CA ILE A 24 3.82 -0.82 14.69
C ILE A 24 2.31 -0.96 14.56
N ARG A 25 1.54 -0.49 15.55
CA ARG A 25 0.07 -0.55 15.50
C ARG A 25 -0.47 0.26 14.32
N LYS A 26 -0.02 1.51 14.18
CA LYS A 26 -0.36 2.39 13.07
C LYS A 26 0.04 1.77 11.72
N GLY A 27 1.25 1.25 11.63
CA GLY A 27 1.75 0.56 10.43
C GLY A 27 0.84 -0.58 10.01
N ARG A 28 0.44 -1.45 10.94
CA ARG A 28 -0.48 -2.57 10.67
C ARG A 28 -1.84 -2.09 10.15
N ASP A 29 -2.38 -1.01 10.71
CA ASP A 29 -3.64 -0.42 10.25
C ASP A 29 -3.51 0.10 8.81
N LEU A 30 -2.41 0.80 8.49
CA LEU A 30 -2.12 1.30 7.15
C LEU A 30 -1.90 0.17 6.13
N GLU A 31 -1.07 -0.82 6.48
CA GLU A 31 -0.78 -2.01 5.67
C GLU A 31 -2.06 -2.76 5.31
N ARG A 32 -2.97 -2.94 6.28
CA ARG A 32 -4.25 -3.61 6.04
C ARG A 32 -5.10 -2.89 5.00
N ILE A 33 -5.19 -1.56 5.08
CA ILE A 33 -6.04 -0.76 4.17
C ILE A 33 -5.42 -0.68 2.77
N VAL A 34 -4.11 -0.44 2.68
CA VAL A 34 -3.38 -0.40 1.40
C VAL A 34 -3.47 -1.74 0.69
N LEU A 35 -3.26 -2.85 1.42
CA LEU A 35 -3.35 -4.19 0.84
C LEU A 35 -4.78 -4.52 0.39
N ALA A 36 -5.80 -4.15 1.16
CA ALA A 36 -7.19 -4.38 0.79
C ALA A 36 -7.57 -3.66 -0.51
N ARG A 37 -7.14 -2.40 -0.69
CA ARG A 37 -7.35 -1.63 -1.92
C ARG A 37 -6.65 -2.26 -3.12
N ALA A 38 -5.36 -2.59 -2.99
CA ALA A 38 -4.61 -3.27 -4.04
C ALA A 38 -5.26 -4.60 -4.45
N LEU A 39 -5.80 -5.36 -3.48
CA LEU A 39 -6.50 -6.60 -3.73
C LEU A 39 -7.85 -6.38 -4.46
N ALA A 40 -8.58 -5.33 -4.12
CA ALA A 40 -9.81 -4.96 -4.82
C ALA A 40 -9.53 -4.64 -6.29
N TYR A 41 -8.55 -3.78 -6.58
CA TYR A 41 -8.12 -3.49 -7.96
C TYR A 41 -7.72 -4.76 -8.72
N LYS A 42 -7.05 -5.70 -8.03
CA LYS A 42 -6.68 -6.99 -8.62
C LYS A 42 -7.90 -7.86 -8.94
N ALA A 43 -8.86 -7.94 -8.02
CA ALA A 43 -10.07 -8.73 -8.16
C ALA A 43 -10.98 -8.21 -9.28
N GLU A 44 -10.98 -6.89 -9.50
CA GLU A 44 -11.77 -6.22 -10.54
C GLU A 44 -11.04 -6.13 -11.89
N HIS A 45 -9.85 -6.74 -12.02
CA HIS A 45 -9.02 -6.69 -13.23
C HIS A 45 -8.61 -5.28 -13.67
N LEU A 46 -8.45 -4.36 -12.71
CA LEU A 46 -8.11 -2.94 -12.94
C LEU A 46 -6.60 -2.67 -12.93
N ILE A 47 -5.75 -3.71 -13.08
CA ILE A 47 -4.30 -3.60 -12.98
C ILE A 47 -3.64 -4.08 -14.28
N ILE A 48 -2.83 -3.22 -14.89
CA ILE A 48 -1.89 -3.58 -15.97
C ILE A 48 -0.46 -3.30 -15.48
N VAL A 49 0.42 -4.29 -15.59
CA VAL A 49 1.85 -4.14 -15.28
C VAL A 49 2.60 -3.73 -16.55
N ASP A 50 3.35 -2.63 -16.48
CA ASP A 50 4.18 -2.08 -17.54
C ASP A 50 5.64 -2.02 -17.06
N ASP A 51 6.40 -3.07 -17.34
CA ASP A 51 7.78 -3.28 -16.88
C ASP A 51 7.95 -3.04 -15.36
N THR A 52 8.43 -1.85 -14.99
CA THR A 52 8.71 -1.45 -13.60
C THR A 52 7.56 -0.69 -12.94
N ARG A 53 6.44 -0.48 -13.64
CA ARG A 53 5.30 0.34 -13.20
C ARG A 53 3.99 -0.42 -13.31
N THR A 54 2.96 0.13 -12.67
CA THR A 54 1.59 -0.37 -12.71
C THR A 54 0.66 0.74 -13.15
N ILE A 55 -0.23 0.46 -14.10
CA ILE A 55 -1.37 1.31 -14.45
C ILE A 55 -2.58 0.75 -13.70
N VAL A 56 -3.24 1.59 -12.91
CA VAL A 56 -4.46 1.26 -12.16
C VAL A 56 -5.61 2.10 -12.74
N PHE A 57 -6.74 1.46 -13.02
CA PHE A 57 -7.95 2.13 -13.52
C PHE A 57 -8.94 2.37 -12.37
N GLU A 58 -9.51 3.57 -12.27
CA GLU A 58 -10.49 4.00 -11.24
C GLU A 58 -11.79 4.49 -11.90
#